data_AF-A0A170QQ53-F1
#
_entry.id   AF-A0A170QQ53-F1
#
_cell.length_a   1.000
_cell.length_b   1.000
_cell.length_c   1.000
_cell.angle_alpha   90.00
_cell.angle_beta   90.00
_cell.angle_gamma   90.00
#
_symmetry.space_group_name_H-M   'P 1'
#
loop_
_entity.id
_entity.type
_entity.pdbx_description
1 polymer ?
#
loop_
_entity_poly.entity_id
_entity_poly.type
_entity_poly.pdbx_seq_one_letter_code
_entity_poly.pdbx_strand_id
1 'polypeptide(L)'
;MNSMKIYVGTRGSILAIAQAMEVKKLLYNYFPDINVQIVHIVTSGDINDKISLSEIGGKGLFLKELEEALLTGTIDLAVHSMKDVPAFYCDGLVIPCILKRSSPYDVFISSKYQSLRSLPNNAVIGTSSIRRKVQLMRLLSSVQVVPIRGNVDTRILKLEAGQYDGIILAKAGLMRINKTHVIKEMLDPQVMLSAVGQGAIGIQCRANDYKMIDMIKILNCKKSYISVAAERSFMKTVNGSCDTPLAALAKYVSSDTLYMSCMLSNEENTVFSDCYFNECDAEISGINMGNDLMDKLNK
;
A
#
# COMPACT_ATOMS: atom_id res chain seq x y z
N MET A 1 -25.75 -21.86 21.72
CA MET A 1 -24.26 -21.87 21.63
C MET A 1 -23.82 -20.44 21.34
N ASN A 2 -22.97 -19.84 22.17
CA ASN A 2 -22.45 -18.49 21.91
C ASN A 2 -21.45 -18.56 20.75
N SER A 3 -21.81 -18.04 19.57
CA SER A 3 -20.88 -17.88 18.45
C SER A 3 -19.66 -17.11 18.92
N MET A 4 -18.45 -17.55 18.58
CA MET A 4 -17.23 -16.81 18.85
C MET A 4 -17.31 -15.44 18.15
N LYS A 5 -17.28 -14.35 18.92
CA LYS A 5 -17.28 -12.98 18.40
C LYS A 5 -15.85 -12.53 18.12
N ILE A 6 -15.64 -11.88 16.99
CA ILE A 6 -14.35 -11.33 16.57
C ILE A 6 -14.56 -9.90 16.11
N TYR A 7 -13.78 -8.99 16.67
CA TYR A 7 -13.82 -7.57 16.34
C TYR A 7 -12.70 -7.25 15.34
N VAL A 8 -13.08 -6.81 14.15
CA VAL A 8 -12.17 -6.44 13.06
C VAL A 8 -12.18 -4.92 12.90
N GLY A 9 -11.08 -4.30 13.34
CA GLY A 9 -10.85 -2.87 13.19
C GLY A 9 -10.51 -2.46 11.76
N THR A 10 -11.09 -1.35 11.32
CA THR A 10 -10.78 -0.70 10.04
C THR A 10 -11.01 0.80 10.10
N ARG A 11 -10.43 1.53 9.14
CA ARG A 11 -10.70 2.96 8.93
C ARG A 11 -12.09 3.17 8.32
N GLY A 12 -12.60 4.40 8.44
CA GLY A 12 -13.93 4.78 7.94
C GLY A 12 -14.07 4.97 6.42
N SER A 13 -12.98 4.97 5.65
CA SER A 13 -13.08 5.18 4.20
C SER A 13 -13.75 4.00 3.48
N ILE A 14 -14.48 4.26 2.38
CA ILE A 14 -15.16 3.23 1.56
C ILE A 14 -14.19 2.09 1.18
N LEU A 15 -12.95 2.42 0.80
CA LEU A 15 -11.94 1.42 0.47
C LEU A 15 -11.55 0.57 1.68
N ALA A 16 -11.31 1.19 2.84
CA ALA A 16 -10.94 0.46 4.06
C ALA A 16 -12.08 -0.45 4.54
N ILE A 17 -13.33 -0.01 4.42
CA ILE A 17 -14.52 -0.82 4.70
C ILE A 17 -14.60 -1.99 3.71
N ALA A 18 -14.39 -1.76 2.41
CA ALA A 18 -14.39 -2.83 1.42
C ALA A 18 -13.33 -3.91 1.72
N GLN A 19 -12.15 -3.50 2.19
CA GLN A 19 -11.09 -4.43 2.60
C GLN A 19 -11.46 -5.23 3.86
N ALA A 20 -12.06 -4.58 4.86
CA ALA A 20 -12.54 -5.27 6.05
C ALA A 20 -13.68 -6.25 5.75
N MET A 21 -14.56 -5.89 4.80
CA MET A 21 -15.61 -6.77 4.30
C MET A 21 -15.04 -7.96 3.51
N GLU A 22 -13.95 -7.78 2.76
CA GLU A 22 -13.22 -8.87 2.10
C GLU A 22 -12.70 -9.88 3.13
N VAL A 23 -12.06 -9.39 4.21
CA VAL A 23 -11.60 -10.23 5.33
C VAL A 23 -12.77 -10.93 6.02
N LYS A 24 -13.85 -10.21 6.34
CA LYS A 24 -15.06 -10.79 6.95
C LYS A 24 -15.66 -11.91 6.10
N LYS A 25 -15.77 -11.71 4.79
CA LYS A 25 -16.29 -12.73 3.86
C LYS A 25 -15.41 -13.98 3.85
N LEU A 26 -14.09 -13.80 3.81
CA LEU A 26 -13.15 -14.92 3.85
C LEU A 26 -13.24 -15.68 5.17
N LEU A 27 -13.28 -14.97 6.30
CA LEU A 27 -13.45 -15.56 7.61
C LEU A 27 -14.74 -16.39 7.71
N TYR A 28 -15.86 -15.85 7.24
CA TYR A 28 -17.15 -16.55 7.22
C TYR A 28 -17.12 -17.83 6.36
N ASN A 29 -16.42 -17.81 5.22
CA ASN A 29 -16.31 -18.98 4.35
C ASN A 29 -15.59 -20.16 5.01
N TYR A 30 -14.57 -19.90 5.84
CA TYR A 30 -13.82 -20.95 6.53
C TYR A 30 -14.42 -21.30 7.90
N PHE A 31 -15.11 -20.37 8.53
CA PHE A 31 -15.69 -20.54 9.85
C PHE A 31 -17.13 -19.97 9.88
N PRO A 32 -18.15 -20.73 9.42
CA PRO A 32 -19.52 -20.22 9.31
C PRO A 32 -20.16 -19.79 10.63
N ASP A 33 -19.71 -20.38 11.75
CA ASP A 33 -20.29 -20.16 13.08
C ASP A 33 -19.69 -18.97 13.85
N ILE A 34 -18.72 -18.25 13.28
CA ILE A 34 -18.15 -17.06 13.93
C ILE A 34 -19.01 -15.83 13.64
N ASN A 35 -18.99 -14.90 14.58
CA ASN A 35 -19.64 -13.61 14.42
C ASN A 35 -18.58 -12.51 14.29
N VAL A 36 -18.32 -12.08 13.05
CA VAL A 36 -17.38 -10.99 12.75
C VAL A 36 -18.08 -9.63 12.83
N GLN A 37 -17.63 -8.79 13.75
CA GLN A 37 -18.07 -7.40 13.94
C GLN A 37 -17.01 -6.46 13.35
N ILE A 38 -17.42 -5.60 12.40
CA ILE A 38 -16.53 -4.56 11.88
C ILE A 38 -16.59 -3.37 12.82
N VAL A 39 -15.44 -2.96 13.34
CA VAL A 39 -15.29 -1.82 14.24
C VAL A 39 -14.61 -0.69 13.48
N HIS A 40 -15.32 0.42 13.33
CA HIS A 40 -14.77 1.62 12.69
C HIS A 40 -13.94 2.39 13.71
N ILE A 41 -12.67 2.61 13.37
CA ILE A 41 -11.75 3.41 14.16
C ILE A 41 -11.44 4.68 13.39
N VAL A 42 -11.77 5.82 14.01
CA VAL A 42 -11.43 7.14 13.48
C VAL A 42 -9.98 7.39 13.79
N THR A 43 -9.18 7.64 12.74
CA THR A 43 -7.75 7.93 12.90
C THR A 43 -7.50 9.43 12.89
N SER A 44 -6.42 9.89 13.52
CA SER A 44 -6.01 11.30 13.48
C SER A 44 -5.81 11.78 12.03
N GLY A 45 -5.41 10.88 11.12
CA GLY A 45 -5.33 11.13 9.69
C GLY A 45 -6.67 11.28 8.96
N ASP A 46 -7.78 10.85 9.56
CA ASP A 46 -9.13 11.10 9.05
C ASP A 46 -9.69 12.45 9.54
N ILE A 47 -9.21 12.97 10.68
CA ILE A 47 -9.68 14.23 11.29
C ILE A 47 -8.91 15.45 10.72
N ASN A 48 -7.60 15.31 10.48
CA ASN A 48 -6.72 16.42 10.11
C ASN A 48 -6.49 16.54 8.59
N ASP A 49 -7.53 16.90 7.83
CA ASP A 49 -7.43 17.14 6.37
C ASP A 49 -6.60 18.39 6.00
N LYS A 50 -6.33 19.30 6.96
CA LYS A 50 -5.78 20.66 6.71
C LYS A 50 -4.25 20.83 6.84
N ILE A 51 -3.51 19.89 7.40
CA ILE A 51 -2.05 20.05 7.65
C ILE A 51 -1.25 19.14 6.70
N SER A 52 -0.10 19.59 6.18
CA SER A 52 0.70 18.79 5.24
C SER A 52 1.08 17.41 5.84
N LEU A 53 1.07 16.32 5.06
CA LEU A 53 1.56 15.00 5.52
C LEU A 53 3.03 15.13 5.95
N SER A 54 3.78 16.01 5.27
CA SER A 54 5.15 16.39 5.60
C SER A 54 5.29 17.25 6.87
N GLU A 55 4.24 17.98 7.26
CA GLU A 55 4.26 18.89 8.43
C GLU A 55 3.82 18.19 9.72
N ILE A 56 3.04 17.10 9.64
CA ILE A 56 2.54 16.39 10.84
C ILE A 56 3.59 15.42 11.42
N GLY A 57 4.69 15.14 10.71
CA GLY A 57 5.85 14.44 11.28
C GLY A 57 5.49 13.25 12.17
N GLY A 58 4.74 12.28 11.66
CA GLY A 58 4.16 11.22 12.49
C GLY A 58 4.19 9.86 11.81
N LYS A 59 5.08 8.97 12.27
CA LYS A 59 5.03 7.54 11.98
C LYS A 59 3.60 7.02 12.22
N GLY A 60 2.95 6.50 11.17
CA GLY A 60 1.72 5.72 11.33
C GLY A 60 0.45 6.50 11.65
N LEU A 61 0.25 7.71 11.12
CA LEU A 61 -0.97 8.54 11.34
C LEU A 61 -2.32 7.82 11.04
N PHE A 62 -2.28 6.73 10.28
CA PHE A 62 -3.44 5.89 9.94
C PHE A 62 -3.48 4.54 10.67
N LEU A 63 -2.45 4.22 11.46
CA LEU A 63 -2.31 2.95 12.17
C LEU A 63 -2.39 3.12 13.68
N LYS A 64 -1.94 4.25 14.23
CA LYS A 64 -1.80 4.44 15.68
C LYS A 64 -3.05 4.05 16.45
N GLU A 65 -4.23 4.54 16.05
CA GLU A 65 -5.48 4.25 16.76
C GLU A 65 -5.95 2.79 16.59
N LEU A 66 -5.62 2.15 15.46
CA LEU A 66 -5.86 0.73 15.25
C LEU A 66 -4.93 -0.13 16.12
N GLU A 67 -3.67 0.28 16.24
CA GLU A 67 -2.66 -0.40 17.07
C GLU A 67 -3.00 -0.29 18.56
N GLU A 68 -3.41 0.90 19.03
CA GLU A 68 -3.90 1.10 20.40
C GLU A 68 -5.14 0.23 20.68
N ALA A 69 -6.08 0.15 19.72
CA ALA A 69 -7.26 -0.69 19.85
C ALA A 69 -6.93 -2.20 19.87
N LEU A 70 -5.90 -2.64 19.13
CA LEU A 70 -5.38 -4.01 19.20
C LEU A 70 -4.76 -4.29 20.56
N LEU A 71 -3.91 -3.39 21.06
CA LEU A 71 -3.19 -3.57 22.34
C LEU A 71 -4.14 -3.55 23.54
N THR A 72 -5.16 -2.70 23.52
CA THR A 72 -6.18 -2.62 24.58
C THR A 72 -7.22 -3.73 24.52
N GLY A 73 -7.23 -4.54 23.46
CA GLY A 73 -8.24 -5.60 23.27
C GLY A 73 -9.61 -5.09 22.81
N THR A 74 -9.71 -3.83 22.38
CA THR A 74 -10.93 -3.26 21.79
C THR A 74 -11.29 -3.93 20.46
N ILE A 75 -10.26 -4.32 19.69
CA ILE A 75 -10.37 -5.13 18.48
C ILE A 75 -9.43 -6.32 18.56
N ASP A 76 -9.75 -7.40 17.83
CA ASP A 76 -8.93 -8.61 17.76
C ASP A 76 -7.99 -8.60 16.57
N LEU A 77 -8.46 -8.06 15.45
CA LEU A 77 -7.75 -7.96 14.17
C LEU A 77 -7.86 -6.55 13.64
N ALA A 78 -6.83 -6.04 12.96
CA ALA A 78 -6.89 -4.81 12.18
C ALA A 78 -6.56 -5.10 10.71
N VAL A 79 -7.26 -4.42 9.79
CA VAL A 79 -7.12 -4.64 8.35
C VAL A 79 -6.46 -3.43 7.71
N HIS A 80 -5.37 -3.66 6.97
CA HIS A 80 -4.57 -2.61 6.38
C HIS A 80 -4.32 -2.83 4.89
N SER A 81 -4.27 -1.73 4.14
CA SER A 81 -3.54 -1.69 2.87
C SER A 81 -2.05 -1.74 3.18
N MET A 82 -1.32 -2.75 2.71
CA MET A 82 0.09 -2.94 3.10
C MET A 82 1.02 -1.79 2.69
N LYS A 83 0.65 -1.04 1.66
CA LYS A 83 1.37 0.18 1.24
C LYS A 83 1.28 1.35 2.22
N ASP A 84 0.29 1.32 3.12
CA ASP A 84 0.08 2.35 4.13
C ASP A 84 0.70 1.92 5.48
N VAL A 85 1.22 0.68 5.58
CA VAL A 85 1.89 0.16 6.78
C VAL A 85 3.36 0.58 6.75
N PRO A 86 3.83 1.38 7.73
CA PRO A 86 5.22 1.82 7.81
C PRO A 86 6.21 0.65 7.94
N ALA A 87 7.50 0.93 7.75
CA ALA A 87 8.58 -0.05 7.96
C ALA A 87 8.55 -0.67 9.35
N PHE A 88 8.30 0.17 10.36
CA PHE A 88 8.20 -0.19 11.76
C PHE A 88 6.82 0.21 12.29
N TYR A 89 6.22 -0.68 13.06
CA TYR A 89 4.93 -0.50 13.75
C TYR A 89 5.10 -0.90 15.23
N CYS A 90 4.08 -0.69 16.05
CA CYS A 90 4.18 -0.87 17.50
C CYS A 90 4.61 -2.30 17.90
N ASP A 91 5.49 -2.39 18.91
CA ASP A 91 5.92 -3.65 19.51
C ASP A 91 4.73 -4.40 20.12
N GLY A 92 4.81 -5.73 20.14
CA GLY A 92 3.71 -6.57 20.63
C GLY A 92 2.59 -6.81 19.60
N LEU A 93 2.72 -6.26 18.38
CA LEU A 93 1.82 -6.53 17.25
C LEU A 93 2.55 -7.26 16.11
N VAL A 94 1.80 -8.02 15.31
CA VAL A 94 2.31 -8.78 14.16
C VAL A 94 1.33 -8.74 13.00
N ILE A 95 1.82 -8.89 11.77
CA ILE A 95 1.01 -9.05 10.55
C ILE A 95 1.29 -10.45 9.96
N PRO A 96 0.72 -11.53 10.54
CA PRO A 96 1.05 -12.89 10.15
C PRO A 96 0.31 -13.34 8.88
N CYS A 97 -0.63 -12.53 8.39
CA CYS A 97 -1.48 -12.89 7.28
C CYS A 97 -1.51 -11.77 6.23
N ILE A 98 -1.13 -12.13 5.01
CA ILE A 98 -1.23 -11.32 3.80
C ILE A 98 -2.19 -12.04 2.85
N LEU A 99 -3.31 -11.40 2.51
CA LEU A 99 -4.26 -11.96 1.55
C LEU A 99 -3.64 -12.04 0.14
N LYS A 100 -4.30 -12.79 -0.75
CA LYS A 100 -3.92 -12.85 -2.17
C LYS A 100 -3.84 -11.43 -2.74
N ARG A 101 -2.65 -11.04 -3.20
CA ARG A 101 -2.38 -9.70 -3.72
C ARG A 101 -3.23 -9.42 -4.95
N SER A 102 -3.92 -8.28 -4.93
CA SER A 102 -4.60 -7.73 -6.11
C SER A 102 -3.58 -7.07 -7.05
N SER A 103 -4.03 -6.35 -8.09
CA SER A 103 -3.11 -5.68 -9.01
C SER A 103 -2.18 -4.70 -8.27
N PRO A 104 -0.84 -4.88 -8.35
CA PRO A 104 0.09 -3.99 -7.68
C PRO A 104 0.29 -2.67 -8.43
N TYR A 105 -0.26 -2.52 -9.64
CA TYR A 105 0.09 -1.43 -10.55
C TYR A 105 -0.63 -0.12 -10.25
N ASP A 106 0.04 0.97 -10.59
CA ASP A 106 -0.58 2.27 -10.71
C ASP A 106 -1.33 2.40 -12.03
N VAL A 107 -2.32 3.29 -12.06
CA VAL A 107 -3.13 3.61 -13.24
C VAL A 107 -3.21 5.11 -13.41
N PHE A 108 -3.22 5.54 -14.67
CA PHE A 108 -3.54 6.90 -15.07
C PHE A 108 -5.04 7.03 -15.34
N ILE A 109 -5.60 8.12 -14.83
CA ILE A 109 -7.00 8.49 -14.94
C ILE A 109 -7.04 9.91 -15.47
N SER A 110 -7.82 10.15 -16.52
CA SER A 110 -8.02 11.47 -17.10
C SER A 110 -9.40 11.57 -17.76
N SER A 111 -9.98 12.76 -17.72
CA SER A 111 -11.20 13.08 -18.46
C SER A 111 -10.93 13.44 -19.93
N LYS A 112 -9.68 13.82 -20.26
CA LYS A 112 -9.31 14.40 -21.56
C LYS A 112 -8.36 13.52 -22.38
N TYR A 113 -7.45 12.81 -21.71
CA TYR A 113 -6.32 12.14 -22.34
C TYR A 113 -6.39 10.62 -22.13
N GLN A 114 -5.90 9.83 -23.09
CA GLN A 114 -5.98 8.35 -23.04
C GLN A 114 -4.77 7.71 -22.37
N SER A 115 -3.64 8.41 -22.31
CA SER A 115 -2.40 7.91 -21.73
C SER A 115 -1.51 9.04 -21.21
N LEU A 116 -0.55 8.69 -20.35
CA LEU A 116 0.49 9.62 -19.88
C LEU A 116 1.25 10.27 -21.04
N ARG A 117 1.53 9.50 -22.11
CA ARG A 117 2.25 9.98 -23.29
C ARG A 117 1.44 10.96 -24.15
N SER A 118 0.12 10.97 -24.00
CA SER A 118 -0.77 11.89 -24.72
C SER A 118 -0.96 13.24 -24.03
N LEU A 119 -0.35 13.44 -22.85
CA LEU A 119 -0.42 14.70 -22.13
C LEU A 119 0.31 15.82 -22.88
N PRO A 120 -0.26 17.03 -22.99
CA PRO A 120 0.45 18.17 -23.54
C PRO A 120 1.54 18.66 -22.58
N ASN A 121 2.44 19.50 -23.09
CA ASN A 121 3.38 20.22 -22.25
C ASN A 121 2.64 21.04 -21.19
N ASN A 122 3.19 21.10 -19.98
CA ASN A 122 2.64 21.76 -18.79
C ASN A 122 1.32 21.16 -18.28
N ALA A 123 0.94 19.95 -18.70
CA ALA A 123 -0.24 19.27 -18.15
C ALA A 123 -0.11 19.07 -16.63
N VAL A 124 -1.23 19.23 -15.92
CA VAL A 124 -1.27 19.15 -14.46
C VAL A 124 -1.66 17.74 -14.00
N ILE A 125 -0.73 17.01 -13.37
CA ILE A 125 -0.96 15.68 -12.80
C ILE A 125 -1.15 15.76 -11.28
N GLY A 126 -2.29 15.28 -10.80
CA GLY A 126 -2.62 15.19 -9.38
C GLY A 126 -2.01 13.95 -8.70
N THR A 127 -1.03 14.13 -7.82
CA THR A 127 -0.56 13.10 -6.88
C THR A 127 0.15 13.72 -5.67
N SER A 128 -0.18 13.25 -4.46
CA SER A 128 0.58 13.57 -3.23
C SER A 128 1.65 12.53 -2.88
N SER A 129 1.84 11.50 -3.70
CA SER A 129 2.90 10.50 -3.49
C SER A 129 4.22 11.00 -4.06
N ILE A 130 5.22 11.18 -3.20
CA ILE A 130 6.57 11.60 -3.62
C ILE A 130 7.18 10.55 -4.56
N ARG A 131 7.00 9.25 -4.28
CA ARG A 131 7.36 8.13 -5.19
C ARG A 131 6.84 8.33 -6.62
N ARG A 132 5.58 8.73 -6.77
CA ARG A 132 4.99 8.96 -8.11
C ARG A 132 5.50 10.24 -8.74
N LYS A 133 5.66 11.30 -7.94
CA LYS A 133 6.22 12.59 -8.38
C LYS A 133 7.60 12.37 -9.01
N VAL A 134 8.55 11.76 -8.30
CA VAL A 134 9.92 11.58 -8.81
C VAL A 134 9.97 10.74 -10.09
N GLN A 135 9.14 9.70 -10.19
CA GLN A 135 9.06 8.86 -11.39
C GLN A 135 8.41 9.58 -12.57
N LEU A 136 7.36 10.38 -12.33
CA LEU A 136 6.74 11.21 -13.37
C LEU A 136 7.71 12.27 -13.90
N MET A 137 8.39 13.00 -13.02
CA MET A 137 9.32 14.05 -13.42
C MET A 137 10.52 13.51 -14.22
N ARG A 138 10.95 12.28 -13.94
CA ARG A 138 11.99 11.59 -14.72
C ARG A 138 11.52 11.17 -16.11
N LEU A 139 10.24 10.81 -16.25
CA LEU A 139 9.66 10.34 -17.50
C LEU A 139 9.17 11.48 -18.41
N LEU A 140 8.56 12.50 -17.81
CA LEU A 140 7.90 13.61 -18.48
C LEU A 140 8.44 14.92 -17.90
N SER A 141 9.45 15.50 -18.54
CA SER A 141 10.13 16.71 -18.04
C SER A 141 9.26 17.97 -18.07
N SER A 142 8.13 17.96 -18.80
CA SER A 142 7.28 19.13 -19.01
C SER A 142 5.96 19.12 -18.22
N VAL A 143 5.64 18.08 -17.43
CA VAL A 143 4.39 18.04 -16.66
C VAL A 143 4.53 18.75 -15.31
N GLN A 144 3.43 19.30 -14.81
CA GLN A 144 3.34 19.86 -13.47
C GLN A 144 2.73 18.84 -12.52
N VAL A 145 3.46 18.40 -11.50
CA VAL A 145 2.94 17.48 -10.48
C VAL A 145 2.42 18.28 -9.29
N VAL A 146 1.10 18.26 -9.08
CA VAL A 146 0.43 19.02 -8.02
C VAL A 146 -0.16 18.06 -6.97
N PRO A 147 -0.02 18.34 -5.67
CA PRO A 147 -0.63 17.53 -4.62
C PRO A 147 -2.14 17.37 -4.78
N ILE A 148 -2.65 16.18 -4.48
CA ILE A 148 -4.10 15.90 -4.44
C ILE A 148 -4.46 15.09 -3.19
N ARG A 149 -5.42 15.61 -2.42
CA ARG A 149 -5.92 15.02 -1.18
C ARG A 149 -7.36 14.55 -1.28
N GLY A 150 -7.74 13.74 -0.29
CA GLY A 150 -9.04 13.09 -0.18
C GLY A 150 -8.95 11.59 -0.46
N ASN A 151 -10.04 10.88 -0.18
CA ASN A 151 -10.21 9.49 -0.56
C ASN A 151 -10.32 9.33 -2.08
N VAL A 152 -10.46 8.10 -2.57
CA VAL A 152 -10.50 7.82 -4.02
C VAL A 152 -11.60 8.62 -4.73
N ASP A 153 -12.79 8.70 -4.13
CA ASP A 153 -13.94 9.36 -4.75
C ASP A 153 -13.75 10.87 -4.81
N THR A 154 -13.27 11.49 -3.72
CA THR A 154 -12.94 12.92 -3.70
C THR A 154 -11.90 13.28 -4.76
N ARG A 155 -10.91 12.41 -4.98
CA ARG A 155 -9.88 12.64 -6.01
C ARG A 155 -10.44 12.56 -7.43
N ILE A 156 -11.33 11.60 -7.70
CA ILE A 156 -12.00 11.47 -8.99
C ILE A 156 -12.90 12.69 -9.24
N LEU A 157 -13.67 13.14 -8.23
CA LEU A 157 -14.50 14.34 -8.35
C LEU A 157 -13.68 15.61 -8.66
N LYS A 158 -12.50 15.77 -8.03
CA LYS A 158 -11.59 16.89 -8.34
C LYS A 158 -11.06 16.84 -9.76
N LEU A 159 -10.78 15.64 -10.29
CA LEU A 159 -10.41 15.45 -11.69
C LEU A 159 -11.56 15.83 -12.63
N GLU A 160 -12.78 15.34 -12.34
CA GLU A 160 -13.99 15.65 -13.13
C GLU A 160 -14.33 17.14 -13.13
N ALA A 161 -14.06 17.83 -12.02
CA ALA A 161 -14.18 19.28 -11.89
C ALA A 161 -13.08 20.06 -12.66
N GLY A 162 -12.17 19.39 -13.36
CA GLY A 162 -11.14 20.02 -14.18
C GLY A 162 -9.95 20.60 -13.43
N GLN A 163 -9.76 20.26 -12.14
CA GLN A 163 -8.63 20.75 -11.34
C GLN A 163 -7.28 20.15 -11.77
N TYR A 164 -7.32 19.01 -12.48
CA TYR A 164 -6.15 18.29 -12.96
C TYR A 164 -6.42 17.80 -14.39
N ASP A 165 -5.37 17.66 -15.20
CA ASP A 165 -5.45 17.01 -16.51
C ASP A 165 -5.40 15.49 -16.40
N GLY A 166 -4.83 14.97 -15.30
CA GLY A 166 -4.94 13.57 -14.92
C GLY A 166 -4.52 13.34 -13.47
N ILE A 167 -4.86 12.17 -12.94
CA ILE A 167 -4.45 11.74 -11.60
C ILE A 167 -3.91 10.31 -11.66
N ILE A 168 -3.07 9.95 -10.69
CA ILE A 168 -2.53 8.59 -10.55
C ILE A 168 -3.12 7.92 -9.31
N LEU A 169 -3.71 6.74 -9.47
CA LEU A 169 -4.24 5.93 -8.38
C LEU A 169 -3.76 4.48 -8.47
N ALA A 170 -3.92 3.72 -7.37
CA ALA A 170 -3.59 2.30 -7.37
C ALA A 170 -4.76 1.50 -7.95
N LYS A 171 -4.48 0.62 -8.92
CA LYS A 171 -5.51 -0.19 -9.60
C LYS A 171 -6.33 -1.03 -8.63
N ALA A 172 -5.67 -1.66 -7.65
CA ALA A 172 -6.34 -2.46 -6.62
C ALA A 172 -7.37 -1.69 -5.80
N GLY A 173 -7.15 -0.39 -5.56
CA GLY A 173 -8.12 0.46 -4.85
C GLY A 173 -9.42 0.59 -5.65
N LEU A 174 -9.30 0.92 -6.94
CA LEU A 174 -10.44 1.07 -7.85
C LEU A 174 -11.19 -0.25 -8.06
N MET A 175 -10.47 -1.38 -8.14
CA MET A 175 -11.09 -2.71 -8.25
C MET A 175 -11.99 -3.02 -7.06
N ARG A 176 -11.53 -2.74 -5.83
CA ARG A 176 -12.30 -3.04 -4.60
C ARG A 176 -13.57 -2.21 -4.45
N ILE A 177 -13.61 -1.03 -5.07
CA ILE A 177 -14.77 -0.13 -5.02
C ILE A 177 -15.51 -0.04 -6.36
N ASN A 178 -15.26 -0.98 -7.29
CA ASN A 178 -15.92 -1.07 -8.59
C ASN A 178 -15.83 0.20 -9.47
N LYS A 179 -14.69 0.90 -9.41
CA LYS A 179 -14.40 2.12 -10.20
C LYS A 179 -13.34 1.91 -11.27
N THR A 180 -13.22 0.71 -11.84
CA THR A 180 -12.22 0.46 -12.89
C THR A 180 -12.53 1.15 -14.23
N HIS A 181 -13.78 1.58 -14.45
CA HIS A 181 -14.21 2.26 -15.68
C HIS A 181 -13.53 3.62 -15.91
N VAL A 182 -12.98 4.26 -14.87
CA VAL A 182 -12.27 5.54 -15.01
C VAL A 182 -10.82 5.36 -15.49
N ILE A 183 -10.30 4.14 -15.48
CA ILE A 183 -8.90 3.86 -15.85
C ILE A 183 -8.72 4.12 -17.35
N LYS A 184 -7.74 4.96 -17.69
CA LYS A 184 -7.33 5.20 -19.08
C LYS A 184 -6.14 4.34 -19.48
N GLU A 185 -5.17 4.23 -18.58
CA GLU A 185 -3.97 3.45 -18.82
C GLU A 185 -3.52 2.76 -17.53
N MET A 186 -3.12 1.50 -17.64
CA MET A 186 -2.38 0.80 -16.58
C MET A 186 -0.89 1.01 -16.81
N LEU A 187 -0.19 1.48 -15.79
CA LEU A 187 1.21 1.84 -15.91
C LEU A 187 2.09 0.61 -15.71
N ASP A 188 2.95 0.34 -16.69
CA ASP A 188 3.96 -0.71 -16.60
C ASP A 188 4.95 -0.42 -15.43
N PRO A 189 5.47 -1.43 -14.71
CA PRO A 189 6.47 -1.22 -13.67
C PRO A 189 7.73 -0.47 -14.13
N GLN A 190 8.10 -0.52 -15.41
CA GLN A 190 9.19 0.26 -15.98
C GLN A 190 8.83 1.75 -16.10
N VAL A 191 7.54 2.07 -16.22
CA VAL A 191 7.00 3.44 -16.25
C VAL A 191 6.75 3.97 -14.83
N MET A 192 6.21 3.13 -13.95
CA MET A 192 5.86 3.49 -12.58
C MET A 192 5.99 2.28 -11.66
N LEU A 193 7.16 2.15 -11.03
CA LEU A 193 7.41 1.13 -10.03
C LEU A 193 6.53 1.37 -8.79
N SER A 194 5.93 0.29 -8.29
CA SER A 194 4.85 0.33 -7.31
C SER A 194 5.34 0.62 -5.90
N ALA A 195 4.46 1.14 -5.04
CA ALA A 195 4.76 1.23 -3.61
C ALA A 195 4.90 -0.18 -3.00
N VAL A 196 5.75 -0.30 -1.99
CA VAL A 196 5.93 -1.52 -1.18
C VAL A 196 4.56 -2.01 -0.71
N GLY A 197 4.24 -3.30 -0.92
CA GLY A 197 2.97 -3.88 -0.51
C GLY A 197 1.74 -3.39 -1.29
N GLN A 198 1.89 -2.60 -2.35
CA GLN A 198 0.74 -2.10 -3.11
C GLN A 198 -0.12 -3.26 -3.64
N GLY A 199 -1.44 -3.18 -3.41
CA GLY A 199 -2.40 -4.21 -3.81
C GLY A 199 -2.63 -5.32 -2.77
N ALA A 200 -1.74 -5.48 -1.79
CA ALA A 200 -1.89 -6.45 -0.71
C ALA A 200 -2.72 -5.90 0.46
N ILE A 201 -3.52 -6.76 1.07
CA ILE A 201 -4.16 -6.54 2.36
C ILE A 201 -3.39 -7.34 3.41
N GLY A 202 -3.01 -6.68 4.50
CA GLY A 202 -2.47 -7.34 5.69
C GLY A 202 -3.47 -7.33 6.82
N ILE A 203 -3.45 -8.39 7.61
CA ILE A 203 -4.23 -8.53 8.84
C ILE A 203 -3.26 -8.48 10.00
N GLN A 204 -3.37 -7.45 10.84
CA GLN A 204 -2.56 -7.25 12.04
C GLN A 204 -3.30 -7.79 13.27
N CYS A 205 -2.57 -8.38 14.21
CA CYS A 205 -3.10 -8.81 15.51
C CYS A 205 -2.02 -8.69 16.60
N ARG A 206 -2.39 -8.98 17.86
CA ARG A 206 -1.44 -9.07 18.96
C ARG A 206 -0.49 -10.27 18.78
N ALA A 207 0.79 -10.09 19.09
CA ALA A 207 1.82 -11.11 18.93
C ALA A 207 1.62 -12.33 19.85
N ASN A 208 0.97 -12.13 21.00
CA ASN A 208 0.65 -13.18 21.97
C ASN A 208 -0.74 -13.80 21.79
N ASP A 209 -1.53 -13.36 20.80
CA ASP A 209 -2.85 -13.91 20.51
C ASP A 209 -2.75 -15.07 19.52
N TYR A 210 -2.18 -16.18 20.00
CA TYR A 210 -1.97 -17.39 19.19
C TYR A 210 -3.27 -17.93 18.58
N LYS A 211 -4.40 -17.74 19.27
CA LYS A 211 -5.72 -18.12 18.77
C LYS A 211 -6.09 -17.35 17.50
N MET A 212 -5.91 -16.02 17.50
CA MET A 212 -6.14 -15.20 16.30
C MET A 212 -5.15 -15.52 15.20
N ILE A 213 -3.86 -15.68 15.53
CA ILE A 213 -2.82 -16.03 14.57
C ILE A 213 -3.14 -17.35 13.85
N ASP A 214 -3.46 -18.41 14.60
CA ASP A 214 -3.80 -19.72 14.04
C ASP A 214 -5.05 -19.67 13.18
N MET A 215 -6.06 -18.90 13.60
CA MET A 215 -7.31 -18.76 12.87
C MET A 215 -7.12 -18.06 11.52
N ILE A 216 -6.36 -16.96 11.46
CA ILE A 216 -6.17 -16.19 10.21
C ILE A 216 -5.11 -16.79 9.29
N LYS A 217 -4.34 -17.77 9.75
CA LYS A 217 -3.32 -18.48 8.96
C LYS A 217 -3.90 -19.10 7.69
N ILE A 218 -5.13 -19.61 7.74
CA ILE A 218 -5.80 -20.21 6.57
C ILE A 218 -6.10 -19.20 5.45
N LEU A 219 -6.17 -17.91 5.78
CA LEU A 219 -6.39 -16.83 4.81
C LEU A 219 -5.10 -16.40 4.10
N ASN A 220 -3.94 -16.77 4.65
CA ASN A 220 -2.65 -16.27 4.19
C ASN A 220 -2.30 -16.84 2.81
N CYS A 221 -1.96 -15.95 1.88
CA CYS A 221 -1.44 -16.34 0.58
C CYS A 221 0.09 -16.35 0.63
N LYS A 222 0.71 -17.54 0.72
CA LYS A 222 2.18 -17.72 0.79
C LYS A 222 2.95 -16.84 -0.21
N LYS A 223 2.57 -16.87 -1.49
CA LYS A 223 3.25 -16.08 -2.53
C LYS A 223 3.15 -14.57 -2.30
N SER A 224 2.01 -14.10 -1.82
CA SER A 224 1.81 -12.68 -1.52
C SER A 224 2.61 -12.28 -0.28
N TYR A 225 2.59 -13.12 0.75
CA TYR A 225 3.36 -12.94 1.98
C TYR A 225 4.86 -12.79 1.67
N ILE A 226 5.44 -13.73 0.92
CA ILE A 226 6.87 -13.75 0.57
C ILE A 226 7.25 -12.53 -0.28
N SER A 227 6.43 -12.19 -1.29
CA SER A 227 6.69 -11.00 -2.12
C SER A 227 6.68 -9.72 -1.29
N VAL A 228 5.70 -9.57 -0.41
CA VAL A 228 5.58 -8.40 0.47
C VAL A 228 6.69 -8.38 1.53
N ALA A 229 7.13 -9.54 2.03
CA ALA A 229 8.25 -9.63 2.97
C ALA A 229 9.55 -9.10 2.34
N ALA A 230 9.89 -9.52 1.11
CA ALA A 230 11.05 -8.99 0.40
C ALA A 230 10.99 -7.46 0.21
N GLU A 231 9.85 -6.95 -0.27
CA GLU A 231 9.63 -5.51 -0.48
C GLU A 231 9.73 -4.72 0.85
N ARG A 232 9.20 -5.28 1.95
CA ARG A 232 9.24 -4.64 3.26
C ARG A 232 10.61 -4.69 3.89
N SER A 233 11.38 -5.75 3.68
CA SER A 233 12.78 -5.81 4.14
C SER A 233 13.63 -4.74 3.48
N PHE A 234 13.45 -4.51 2.17
CA PHE A 234 14.04 -3.35 1.49
C PHE A 234 13.65 -2.02 2.16
N MET A 235 12.34 -1.80 2.36
CA MET A 235 11.84 -0.58 2.99
C MET A 235 12.41 -0.35 4.40
N LYS A 236 12.54 -1.41 5.20
CA LYS A 236 13.14 -1.35 6.55
C LYS A 236 14.61 -0.98 6.51
N THR A 237 15.38 -1.59 5.60
CA THR A 237 16.82 -1.35 5.48
C THR A 237 17.15 0.09 5.12
N VAL A 238 16.38 0.71 4.23
CA VAL A 238 16.57 2.13 3.86
C VAL A 238 15.96 3.11 4.87
N ASN A 239 15.51 2.61 6.03
CA ASN A 239 14.76 3.35 7.04
C ASN A 239 13.57 4.14 6.44
N GLY A 240 12.88 3.50 5.49
CA GLY A 240 11.83 4.11 4.70
C GLY A 240 10.59 4.45 5.53
N SER A 241 10.10 5.68 5.38
CA SER A 241 8.78 6.12 5.84
C SER A 241 7.82 6.29 4.64
N CYS A 242 6.57 6.71 4.91
CA CYS A 242 5.62 7.08 3.85
C CYS A 242 6.10 8.27 3.00
N ASP A 243 7.05 9.06 3.51
CA ASP A 243 7.60 10.24 2.84
C ASP A 243 8.94 9.96 2.14
N THR A 244 9.55 8.79 2.39
CA THR A 244 10.75 8.39 1.66
C THR A 244 10.39 8.07 0.19
N PRO A 245 11.05 8.66 -0.81
CA PRO A 245 10.78 8.40 -2.23
C PRO A 245 11.31 7.01 -2.66
N LEU A 246 10.60 5.96 -2.25
CA LEU A 246 10.98 4.57 -2.53
C LEU A 246 9.88 3.80 -3.24
N ALA A 247 10.27 2.77 -3.98
CA ALA A 247 9.37 1.82 -4.63
C ALA A 247 9.97 0.42 -4.58
N ALA A 248 9.12 -0.61 -4.50
CA ALA A 248 9.55 -1.99 -4.64
C ALA A 248 8.41 -2.86 -5.15
N LEU A 249 8.75 -3.81 -6.02
CA LEU A 249 7.79 -4.79 -6.52
C LEU A 249 8.49 -6.14 -6.75
N ALA A 250 8.20 -7.11 -5.89
CA ALA A 250 8.60 -8.50 -6.05
C ALA A 250 7.48 -9.31 -6.70
N LYS A 251 7.85 -10.17 -7.66
CA LYS A 251 6.93 -11.08 -8.35
C LYS A 251 7.59 -12.44 -8.56
N TYR A 252 6.80 -13.49 -8.39
CA TYR A 252 7.21 -14.83 -8.82
C TYR A 252 7.36 -14.87 -10.34
N VAL A 253 8.52 -15.34 -10.81
CA VAL A 253 8.81 -15.62 -12.22
C VAL A 253 8.84 -17.13 -12.51
N SER A 254 8.93 -17.95 -11.46
CA SER A 254 8.77 -19.41 -11.52
C SER A 254 8.01 -19.91 -10.28
N SER A 255 8.10 -21.21 -9.95
CA SER A 255 7.50 -21.80 -8.76
C SER A 255 8.04 -21.23 -7.45
N ASP A 256 9.34 -20.97 -7.40
CA ASP A 256 10.12 -20.65 -6.19
C ASP A 256 11.07 -19.44 -6.38
N THR A 257 11.19 -18.92 -7.60
CA THR A 257 12.04 -17.77 -7.91
C THR A 257 11.22 -16.50 -8.06
N LEU A 258 11.69 -15.43 -7.43
CA LEU A 258 11.14 -14.08 -7.57
C LEU A 258 12.12 -13.17 -8.32
N TYR A 259 11.56 -12.22 -9.04
CA TYR A 259 12.24 -11.03 -9.52
C TYR A 259 11.72 -9.84 -8.72
N MET A 260 12.62 -8.97 -8.27
CA MET A 260 12.26 -7.73 -7.58
C MET A 260 13.01 -6.55 -8.17
N SER A 261 12.25 -5.48 -8.43
CA SER A 261 12.79 -4.16 -8.75
C SER A 261 12.60 -3.24 -7.56
N CYS A 262 13.60 -2.43 -7.26
CA CYS A 262 13.58 -1.41 -6.22
C CYS A 262 14.02 -0.05 -6.77
N MET A 263 13.49 1.01 -6.18
CA MET A 263 13.87 2.40 -6.44
C MET A 263 14.07 3.11 -5.11
N LEU A 264 15.08 3.97 -5.05
CA LEU A 264 15.30 4.94 -3.98
C LEU A 264 15.67 6.30 -4.57
N SER A 265 15.19 7.39 -3.97
CA SER A 265 15.51 8.74 -4.39
C SER A 265 15.60 9.72 -3.22
N ASN A 266 16.46 10.72 -3.37
CA ASN A 266 16.55 11.91 -2.52
C ASN A 266 15.97 13.17 -3.21
N GLU A 267 15.03 12.97 -4.14
CA GLU A 267 14.44 13.97 -5.07
C GLU A 267 15.40 14.55 -6.12
N GLU A 268 16.68 14.67 -5.84
CA GLU A 268 17.70 15.14 -6.80
C GLU A 268 18.18 13.98 -7.69
N ASN A 269 18.53 12.87 -7.07
CA ASN A 269 18.99 11.64 -7.69
C ASN A 269 17.97 10.53 -7.46
N THR A 270 17.78 9.67 -8.46
CA THR A 270 16.92 8.49 -8.38
C THR A 270 17.69 7.30 -8.90
N VAL A 271 17.87 6.29 -8.04
CA VAL A 271 18.60 5.06 -8.35
C VAL A 271 17.65 3.86 -8.38
N PHE A 272 17.98 2.90 -9.24
CA PHE A 272 17.21 1.68 -9.45
C PHE A 272 18.14 0.47 -9.37
N SER A 273 17.59 -0.65 -8.93
CA SER A 273 18.28 -1.93 -8.91
C SER A 273 17.26 -3.04 -9.04
N ASP A 274 17.69 -4.17 -9.60
CA ASP A 274 16.87 -5.35 -9.82
C ASP A 274 17.63 -6.59 -9.35
N CYS A 275 16.91 -7.60 -8.86
CA CYS A 275 17.50 -8.89 -8.50
C CYS A 275 16.56 -10.06 -8.75
N TYR A 276 17.15 -11.25 -8.91
CA TYR A 276 16.46 -12.54 -8.85
C TYR A 276 16.88 -13.28 -7.58
N PHE A 277 15.96 -13.97 -6.93
CA PHE A 277 16.24 -14.73 -5.71
C PHE A 277 15.25 -15.88 -5.50
N ASN A 278 15.65 -16.88 -4.72
CA ASN A 278 14.74 -17.94 -4.27
C ASN A 278 13.83 -17.43 -3.14
N GLU A 279 12.61 -17.97 -3.03
CA GLU A 279 11.64 -17.57 -2.01
C GLU A 279 12.15 -17.71 -0.57
N CYS A 280 13.10 -18.61 -0.29
CA CYS A 280 13.75 -18.72 1.02
C CYS A 280 14.63 -17.50 1.36
N ASP A 281 15.08 -16.75 0.35
CA ASP A 281 15.99 -15.61 0.48
C ASP A 281 15.25 -14.27 0.40
N ALA A 282 13.92 -14.27 0.51
CA ALA A 282 13.10 -13.08 0.30
C ALA A 282 13.52 -11.89 1.18
N GLU A 283 13.66 -12.11 2.49
CA GLU A 283 14.03 -11.02 3.39
C GLU A 283 15.46 -10.54 3.19
N ILE A 284 16.42 -11.46 3.02
CA ILE A 284 17.83 -11.10 2.84
C ILE A 284 18.05 -10.38 1.50
N SER A 285 17.30 -10.76 0.46
CA SER A 285 17.32 -10.07 -0.83
C SER A 285 16.80 -8.64 -0.73
N GLY A 286 15.74 -8.42 0.07
CA GLY A 286 15.28 -7.07 0.40
C GLY A 286 16.35 -6.23 1.10
N ILE A 287 17.04 -6.81 2.09
CA ILE A 287 18.12 -6.14 2.81
C ILE A 287 19.27 -5.76 1.87
N ASN A 288 19.73 -6.71 1.05
CA ASN A 288 20.82 -6.50 0.11
C ASN A 288 20.51 -5.39 -0.89
N MET A 289 19.28 -5.34 -1.40
CA MET A 289 18.81 -4.29 -2.31
C MET A 289 18.75 -2.91 -1.63
N GLY A 290 18.42 -2.88 -0.34
CA GLY A 290 18.45 -1.65 0.45
C GLY A 290 19.84 -1.07 0.55
N ASN A 291 20.81 -1.92 0.92
CA ASN A 291 22.22 -1.52 1.03
C ASN A 291 22.78 -1.06 -0.33
N ASP A 292 22.56 -1.83 -1.40
CA ASP A 292 23.01 -1.48 -2.76
C ASP A 292 22.47 -0.11 -3.21
N LEU A 293 21.19 0.17 -2.99
CA LEU A 293 20.60 1.44 -3.40
C LEU A 293 21.05 2.62 -2.53
N MET A 294 21.28 2.42 -1.23
CA MET A 294 21.88 3.46 -0.39
C MET A 294 23.30 3.79 -0.84
N ASP A 295 24.12 2.77 -1.14
CA ASP A 295 25.49 2.97 -1.65
C ASP A 295 25.51 3.67 -3.00
N LYS A 296 24.55 3.38 -3.89
CA LYS A 296 24.39 4.07 -5.18
C LYS A 296 23.95 5.52 -5.03
N LEU A 297 23.09 5.83 -4.06
CA LEU A 297 22.57 7.18 -3.86
C LEU A 297 23.60 8.13 -3.22
N ASN A 298 24.57 7.58 -2.47
CA ASN A 298 25.65 8.31 -1.82
C ASN A 298 26.89 8.54 -2.72
N LYS A 299 26.87 8.04 -3.95
CA LYS A 299 27.92 8.23 -4.97
C LYS A 299 27.57 9.37 -5.90
#